data_AF-A0A2P7YEQ1-F1
#
_entry.id   AF-A0A2P7YEQ1-F1
#
_cell.length_a   1.000
_cell.length_b   1.000
_cell.length_c   1.000
_cell.angle_alpha   90.00
_cell.angle_beta   90.00
_cell.angle_gamma   90.00
#
_symmetry.space_group_name_H-M   'P 1'
#
loop_
_entity.id
_entity.type
_entity.pdbx_description
1 polymer ?
#
loop_
_entity_poly.entity_id
_entity_poly.type
_entity_poly.pdbx_seq_one_letter_code
_entity_poly.pdbx_strand_id
1 'polypeptide(L)'
;MGKLPKFDWSKYDLDSLQKLSPMEKAQLMWKNIAADDDRFFVPLFQKSMRLIDASSDGPAHGKLVFEFDNDDHWSNNSANLHGGAQATIYDICTSIVLSLIARPGFWMLGGVSRVLSVTYIRPAPVGETLILECEIVHAGKRLAVTKGTMKRKSDGAIVSTCEHNKVNTDPEVGAKM
;
A
#
# COMPACT_ATOMS: atom_id res chain seq x y z
N MET A 1 30.30 -9.16 -10.84
CA MET A 1 28.97 -8.55 -10.64
C MET A 1 28.91 -7.24 -11.41
N GLY A 2 28.16 -7.19 -12.52
CA GLY A 2 27.96 -5.94 -13.25
C GLY A 2 27.19 -4.94 -12.40
N LYS A 3 27.60 -3.67 -12.38
CA LYS A 3 26.82 -2.61 -11.72
C LYS A 3 25.44 -2.57 -12.36
N LEU A 4 24.38 -2.65 -11.56
CA LEU A 4 23.02 -2.39 -12.03
C LEU A 4 23.01 -1.02 -12.72
N PRO A 5 22.32 -0.87 -13.86
CA PRO A 5 22.24 0.41 -14.56
C PRO A 5 21.71 1.49 -13.60
N LYS A 6 22.29 2.71 -13.68
CA LYS A 6 21.80 3.85 -12.90
C LYS A 6 20.35 4.12 -13.28
N PHE A 7 19.50 4.32 -12.28
CA PHE A 7 18.10 4.70 -12.50
C PHE A 7 18.03 6.08 -13.16
N ASP A 8 17.16 6.21 -14.16
CA ASP A 8 17.06 7.41 -14.99
C ASP A 8 15.69 8.07 -14.79
N TRP A 9 15.66 9.12 -13.98
CA TRP A 9 14.47 9.90 -13.68
C TRP A 9 13.89 10.61 -14.91
N SER A 10 14.69 10.85 -15.96
CA SER A 10 14.25 11.60 -17.16
C SER A 10 13.23 10.85 -18.01
N LYS A 11 13.09 9.53 -17.80
CA LYS A 11 12.10 8.68 -18.47
C LYS A 11 10.68 8.85 -17.94
N TYR A 12 10.49 9.60 -16.85
CA TYR A 12 9.21 9.79 -16.20
C TYR A 12 8.78 11.26 -16.33
N ASP A 13 7.51 11.49 -16.65
CA ASP A 13 6.92 12.83 -16.62
C ASP A 13 6.56 13.21 -15.18
N LEU A 14 7.58 13.69 -14.47
CA LEU A 14 7.51 13.97 -13.04
C LEU A 14 6.58 15.14 -12.72
N ASP A 15 6.51 16.15 -13.59
CA ASP A 15 5.66 17.32 -13.39
C ASP A 15 4.18 16.95 -13.52
N SER A 16 3.83 16.07 -14.46
CA SER A 16 2.47 15.55 -14.58
C SER A 16 2.09 14.70 -13.36
N LEU A 17 3.00 13.87 -12.84
CA LEU A 17 2.75 13.07 -11.63
C LEU A 17 2.44 13.94 -10.40
N GLN A 18 3.07 15.10 -10.26
CA GLN A 18 2.81 16.00 -9.13
C GLN A 18 1.45 16.71 -9.21
N LYS A 19 0.87 16.84 -10.40
CA LYS A 19 -0.44 17.48 -10.62
C LYS A 19 -1.63 16.55 -10.40
N LEU A 20 -1.38 15.25 -10.30
CA LEU A 20 -2.43 14.26 -10.04
C LEU A 20 -3.07 14.47 -8.66
N SER A 21 -4.40 14.31 -8.61
CA SER A 21 -5.13 14.20 -7.36
C SER A 21 -4.65 12.99 -6.54
N PRO A 22 -4.91 12.94 -5.22
CA PRO A 22 -4.57 11.78 -4.40
C PRO A 22 -5.12 10.46 -4.97
N MET A 23 -6.37 10.48 -5.46
CA MET A 23 -7.00 9.32 -6.08
C MET A 23 -6.25 8.87 -7.34
N GLU A 24 -5.91 9.80 -8.23
CA GLU A 24 -5.17 9.47 -9.46
C GLU A 24 -3.77 8.91 -9.17
N LYS A 25 -3.05 9.45 -8.18
CA LYS A 25 -1.75 8.92 -7.74
C LYS A 25 -1.86 7.48 -7.23
N ALA A 26 -2.83 7.24 -6.35
CA ALA A 26 -3.08 5.91 -5.80
C ALA A 26 -3.51 4.91 -6.87
N GLN A 27 -4.38 5.32 -7.80
CA GLN A 27 -4.83 4.50 -8.93
C GLN A 27 -3.69 4.17 -9.90
N LEU A 28 -2.76 5.10 -10.14
CA LEU A 28 -1.61 4.83 -10.99
C LEU A 28 -0.72 3.74 -10.37
N MET A 29 -0.42 3.84 -9.08
CA MET A 29 0.34 2.79 -8.38
C MET A 29 -0.44 1.47 -8.34
N TRP A 30 -1.74 1.52 -8.09
CA TRP A 30 -2.63 0.35 -8.11
C TRP A 30 -2.60 -0.37 -9.45
N LYS A 31 -2.75 0.34 -10.57
CA LYS A 31 -2.70 -0.24 -11.92
C LYS A 31 -1.38 -0.95 -12.20
N ASN A 32 -0.26 -0.41 -11.71
CA ASN A 32 1.04 -1.05 -11.87
C ASN A 32 1.17 -2.34 -11.05
N ILE A 33 0.54 -2.40 -9.87
CA ILE A 33 0.52 -3.60 -9.01
C ILE A 33 -0.45 -4.65 -9.59
N ALA A 34 -1.58 -4.21 -10.15
CA ALA A 34 -2.64 -5.05 -10.70
C ALA A 34 -2.41 -5.46 -12.17
N ALA A 35 -1.27 -5.09 -12.76
CA ALA A 35 -0.91 -5.46 -14.12
C ALA A 35 -0.88 -6.99 -14.30
N ASP A 36 -1.06 -7.46 -15.53
CA ASP A 36 -1.09 -8.88 -15.87
C ASP A 36 0.26 -9.54 -15.51
N ASP A 37 0.26 -10.29 -14.42
CA ASP A 37 1.44 -10.83 -13.74
C ASP A 37 1.03 -11.99 -12.82
N ASP A 38 1.84 -13.05 -12.77
CA ASP A 38 1.53 -14.29 -12.02
C ASP A 38 1.88 -14.23 -10.52
N ARG A 39 2.32 -13.07 -10.00
CA ARG A 39 2.63 -12.90 -8.58
C ARG A 39 1.40 -13.17 -7.71
N PHE A 40 1.60 -13.88 -6.60
CA PHE A 40 0.53 -14.39 -5.74
C PHE A 40 -0.45 -13.33 -5.19
N PHE A 41 -0.03 -12.07 -5.10
CA PHE A 41 -0.86 -10.98 -4.60
C PHE A 41 -1.70 -10.31 -5.69
N VAL A 42 -1.42 -10.53 -6.98
CA VAL A 42 -2.11 -9.85 -8.08
C VAL A 42 -3.63 -10.10 -8.08
N PRO A 43 -4.14 -11.32 -7.79
CA PRO A 43 -5.58 -11.56 -7.67
C PRO A 43 -6.27 -10.67 -6.64
N LEU A 44 -5.57 -10.22 -5.59
CA LEU A 44 -6.10 -9.29 -4.60
C LEU A 44 -6.61 -8.00 -5.27
N PHE A 45 -5.81 -7.41 -6.14
CA PHE A 45 -6.08 -6.12 -6.77
C PHE A 45 -7.00 -6.23 -7.98
N GLN A 46 -7.05 -7.40 -8.61
CA GLN A 46 -7.86 -7.65 -9.79
C GLN A 46 -9.30 -8.07 -9.46
N LYS A 47 -9.50 -8.79 -8.34
CA LYS A 47 -10.78 -9.46 -8.06
C LYS A 47 -11.37 -9.11 -6.72
N SER A 48 -10.56 -9.08 -5.66
CA SER A 48 -11.08 -9.07 -4.29
C SER A 48 -11.04 -7.70 -3.62
N MET A 49 -10.31 -6.72 -4.16
CA MET A 49 -10.12 -5.41 -3.51
C MET A 49 -10.39 -4.24 -4.45
N ARG A 50 -10.92 -3.15 -3.89
CA ARG A 50 -11.24 -1.90 -4.58
C ARG A 50 -10.70 -0.72 -3.77
N LEU A 51 -10.01 0.22 -4.41
CA LEU A 51 -9.71 1.53 -3.82
C LEU A 51 -10.98 2.39 -3.88
N ILE A 52 -11.48 2.82 -2.72
CA ILE A 52 -12.76 3.54 -2.62
C ILE A 52 -12.62 5.00 -2.17
N ASP A 53 -11.52 5.36 -1.51
CA ASP A 53 -11.25 6.75 -1.11
C ASP A 53 -9.74 7.04 -1.03
N ALA A 54 -9.37 8.28 -1.29
CA ALA A 54 -8.00 8.77 -1.21
C ALA A 54 -7.97 10.26 -0.85
N SER A 55 -7.21 10.61 0.18
CA SER A 55 -7.05 11.99 0.63
C SER A 55 -5.62 12.27 1.07
N SER A 56 -5.22 13.55 0.99
CA SER A 56 -3.94 14.05 1.49
C SER A 56 -4.17 15.47 2.00
N ASP A 57 -3.86 15.68 3.27
CA ASP A 57 -3.99 16.92 4.03
C ASP A 57 -2.66 17.68 4.15
N GLY A 58 -1.58 17.16 3.54
CA GLY A 58 -0.26 17.80 3.56
C GLY A 58 0.84 16.99 2.86
N PRO A 59 2.05 17.56 2.74
CA PRO A 59 3.15 16.99 1.96
C PRO A 59 3.76 15.70 2.53
N ALA A 60 3.35 15.32 3.74
CA ALA A 60 3.80 14.11 4.44
C ALA A 60 2.63 13.29 5.01
N HIS A 61 1.38 13.65 4.70
CA HIS A 61 0.19 12.98 5.20
C HIS A 61 -0.65 12.47 4.04
N GLY A 62 -1.28 11.33 4.24
CA GLY A 62 -2.09 10.70 3.23
C GLY A 62 -2.90 9.56 3.84
N LYS A 63 -4.13 9.40 3.37
CA LYS A 63 -5.02 8.32 3.75
C LYS A 63 -5.58 7.65 2.49
N LEU A 64 -5.62 6.34 2.50
CA LEU A 64 -6.32 5.52 1.52
C LEU A 64 -7.34 4.64 2.22
N VAL A 65 -8.48 4.41 1.57
CA VAL A 65 -9.48 3.45 2.02
C VAL A 65 -9.75 2.45 0.93
N PHE A 66 -9.69 1.18 1.29
CA PHE A 66 -9.97 0.06 0.41
C PHE A 66 -11.17 -0.73 0.94
N GLU A 67 -11.92 -1.29 0.02
CA GLU A 67 -12.93 -2.31 0.29
C GLU A 67 -12.41 -3.66 -0.20
N PHE A 68 -12.55 -4.70 0.62
CA PHE A 68 -12.01 -6.03 0.36
C PHE A 68 -13.06 -7.10 0.66
N ASP A 69 -13.33 -7.98 -0.31
CA ASP A 69 -14.23 -9.11 -0.13
C ASP A 69 -13.43 -10.36 0.28
N ASN A 70 -13.69 -10.86 1.49
CA ASN A 70 -13.04 -12.05 2.02
C ASN A 70 -13.76 -13.32 1.54
N ASP A 71 -13.37 -13.82 0.37
CA ASP A 71 -13.81 -15.12 -0.13
C ASP A 71 -12.95 -16.28 0.44
N ASP A 72 -13.28 -17.51 0.04
CA ASP A 72 -12.60 -18.72 0.51
C ASP A 72 -11.11 -18.76 0.13
N HIS A 73 -10.72 -18.09 -0.97
CA HIS A 73 -9.34 -18.04 -1.46
C HIS A 73 -8.38 -17.40 -0.45
N TRP A 74 -8.88 -16.41 0.32
CA TRP A 74 -8.09 -15.70 1.32
C TRP A 74 -8.19 -16.31 2.71
N SER A 75 -8.96 -17.39 2.87
CA SER A 75 -9.27 -17.99 4.15
C SER A 75 -8.19 -18.95 4.66
N ASN A 76 -8.23 -19.22 5.96
CA ASN A 76 -7.50 -20.31 6.60
C ASN A 76 -8.42 -21.53 6.77
N ASN A 77 -7.85 -22.65 7.27
CA ASN A 77 -8.59 -23.90 7.50
C ASN A 77 -9.77 -23.79 8.49
N SER A 78 -9.93 -22.66 9.18
CA SER A 78 -11.05 -22.37 10.07
C SER A 78 -12.07 -21.40 9.45
N ALA A 79 -12.08 -21.25 8.11
CA ALA A 79 -13.00 -20.40 7.36
C ALA A 79 -12.99 -18.91 7.80
N ASN A 80 -11.80 -18.43 8.20
CA ASN A 80 -11.57 -17.03 8.54
C ASN A 80 -10.42 -16.48 7.69
N LEU A 81 -10.41 -15.17 7.44
CA LEU A 81 -9.34 -14.50 6.69
C LEU A 81 -7.96 -14.88 7.26
N HIS A 82 -7.12 -15.47 6.42
CA HIS A 82 -5.82 -16.02 6.79
C HIS A 82 -4.89 -14.93 7.31
N GLY A 83 -4.20 -15.18 8.44
CA GLY A 83 -3.33 -14.17 9.07
C GLY A 83 -2.22 -13.68 8.13
N GLY A 84 -1.63 -14.57 7.34
CA GLY A 84 -0.63 -14.21 6.32
C GLY A 84 -1.22 -13.46 5.12
N ALA A 85 -2.51 -13.67 4.79
CA ALA A 85 -3.19 -12.89 3.77
C ALA A 85 -3.41 -11.46 4.26
N GLN A 86 -3.86 -11.30 5.51
CA GLN A 86 -3.97 -9.97 6.14
C GLN A 86 -2.63 -9.23 6.15
N ALA A 87 -1.55 -9.92 6.53
CA ALA A 87 -0.20 -9.34 6.54
C ALA A 87 0.22 -8.89 5.13
N THR A 88 -0.05 -9.70 4.09
CA THR A 88 0.21 -9.33 2.69
C THR A 88 -0.61 -8.10 2.27
N ILE A 89 -1.91 -8.09 2.59
CA ILE A 89 -2.80 -6.96 2.33
C ILE A 89 -2.26 -5.68 2.98
N TYR A 90 -1.88 -5.76 4.26
CA TYR A 90 -1.30 -4.62 4.96
C TYR A 90 0.01 -4.18 4.32
N ASP A 91 0.95 -5.08 4.05
CA ASP A 91 2.25 -4.76 3.44
C ASP A 91 2.05 -3.90 2.19
N ILE A 92 1.18 -4.36 1.28
CA ILE A 92 0.98 -3.69 0.01
C ILE A 92 0.18 -2.39 0.17
N CYS A 93 -1.00 -2.43 0.79
CA CYS A 93 -1.88 -1.27 0.87
C CYS A 93 -1.28 -0.11 1.70
N THR A 94 -0.60 -0.43 2.80
CA THR A 94 0.11 0.59 3.59
C THR A 94 1.41 1.06 2.94
N SER A 95 1.90 0.39 1.89
CA SER A 95 2.96 0.92 1.02
C SER A 95 2.37 1.85 -0.05
N ILE A 96 1.19 1.53 -0.62
CA ILE A 96 0.54 2.35 -1.65
C ILE A 96 0.22 3.76 -1.13
N VAL A 97 -0.10 3.93 0.16
CA VAL A 97 -0.38 5.26 0.73
C VAL A 97 0.79 6.25 0.55
N LEU A 98 2.04 5.76 0.48
CA LEU A 98 3.22 6.62 0.24
C LEU A 98 3.24 7.23 -1.16
N SER A 99 2.49 6.65 -2.12
CA SER A 99 2.34 7.23 -3.47
C SER A 99 1.72 8.63 -3.45
N LEU A 100 0.95 8.96 -2.42
CA LEU A 100 0.29 10.25 -2.29
C LEU A 100 1.30 11.39 -2.10
N ILE A 101 2.41 11.11 -1.42
CA ILE A 101 3.50 12.06 -1.14
C ILE A 101 4.72 11.87 -2.03
N ALA A 102 4.64 10.90 -2.95
CA ALA A 102 5.75 10.49 -3.79
C ALA A 102 6.19 11.58 -4.75
N ARG A 103 7.50 11.74 -4.86
CA ARG A 103 8.19 12.63 -5.79
C ARG A 103 9.60 12.08 -6.04
N PRO A 104 10.32 12.54 -7.07
CA PRO A 104 11.67 12.05 -7.36
C PRO A 104 12.55 11.98 -6.10
N GLY A 105 13.17 10.83 -5.86
CA GLY A 105 14.04 10.61 -4.70
C GLY A 105 13.32 10.47 -3.35
N PHE A 106 11.99 10.50 -3.34
CA PHE A 106 11.19 10.50 -2.13
C PHE A 106 9.96 9.59 -2.31
N TRP A 107 10.13 8.33 -1.92
CA TRP A 107 9.09 7.29 -1.91
C TRP A 107 8.44 6.99 -3.26
N MET A 108 9.07 7.38 -4.38
CA MET A 108 8.55 7.13 -5.72
C MET A 108 8.53 5.65 -6.07
N LEU A 109 9.45 4.87 -5.50
CA LEU A 109 9.49 3.41 -5.65
C LEU A 109 8.83 2.68 -4.46
N GLY A 110 8.12 3.39 -3.58
CA GLY A 110 7.42 2.83 -2.41
C GLY A 110 8.33 2.37 -1.25
N GLY A 111 9.63 2.20 -1.51
CA GLY A 111 10.60 1.71 -0.53
C GLY A 111 10.41 0.22 -0.18
N VAL A 112 11.19 -0.26 0.80
CA VAL A 112 11.13 -1.66 1.26
C VAL A 112 10.78 -1.76 2.74
N SER A 113 10.19 -2.89 3.12
CA SER A 113 9.68 -3.17 4.46
C SER A 113 10.86 -3.42 5.41
N ARG A 114 10.90 -2.72 6.55
CA ARG A 114 11.84 -3.01 7.65
C ARG A 114 11.19 -3.82 8.76
N VAL A 115 9.97 -3.45 9.13
CA VAL A 115 9.17 -4.13 10.14
C VAL A 115 7.70 -4.01 9.73
N LEU A 116 6.98 -5.13 9.79
CA LEU A 116 5.54 -5.19 9.67
C LEU A 116 5.00 -5.87 10.92
N SER A 117 4.22 -5.15 11.73
CA SER A 117 3.62 -5.68 12.95
C SER A 117 2.11 -5.66 12.80
N VAL A 118 1.49 -6.85 12.82
CA VAL A 118 0.04 -7.02 12.71
C VAL A 118 -0.52 -7.54 14.04
N THR A 119 -1.52 -6.84 14.56
CA THR A 119 -2.29 -7.27 15.73
C THR A 119 -3.63 -7.80 15.28
N TYR A 120 -3.90 -9.08 15.55
CA TYR A 120 -5.16 -9.75 15.23
C TYR A 120 -6.09 -9.69 16.43
N ILE A 121 -7.26 -9.09 16.26
CA ILE A 121 -8.16 -8.74 17.37
C ILE A 121 -9.44 -9.57 17.31
N ARG A 122 -10.03 -9.74 16.11
CA ARG A 122 -11.27 -10.48 15.90
C ARG A 122 -11.20 -11.32 14.62
N PRO A 123 -11.98 -12.41 14.54
CA PRO A 123 -12.18 -13.13 13.29
C PRO A 123 -12.84 -12.25 12.21
N ALA A 124 -12.54 -12.60 10.95
CA ALA A 124 -13.28 -12.16 9.77
C ALA A 124 -13.68 -13.42 8.99
N PRO A 125 -14.89 -13.95 9.19
CA PRO A 125 -15.38 -15.12 8.48
C PRO A 125 -15.43 -14.91 6.97
N VAL A 126 -15.35 -16.01 6.21
CA VAL A 126 -15.61 -16.00 4.75
C VAL A 126 -16.99 -15.39 4.47
N GLY A 127 -17.08 -14.55 3.45
CA GLY A 127 -18.28 -13.82 3.04
C GLY A 127 -18.39 -12.41 3.63
N GLU A 128 -17.51 -12.02 4.56
CA GLU A 128 -17.45 -10.63 5.05
C GLU A 128 -16.81 -9.70 4.02
N THR A 129 -17.38 -8.51 3.87
CA THR A 129 -16.68 -7.38 3.24
C THR A 129 -15.98 -6.57 4.34
N LEU A 130 -14.70 -6.28 4.13
CA LEU A 130 -13.86 -5.54 5.06
C LEU A 130 -13.50 -4.17 4.48
N ILE A 131 -13.39 -3.18 5.36
CA ILE A 131 -12.86 -1.85 5.07
C ILE A 131 -11.45 -1.76 5.64
N LEU A 132 -10.48 -1.47 4.78
CA LEU A 132 -9.09 -1.25 5.15
C LEU A 132 -8.76 0.23 5.04
N GLU A 133 -8.45 0.86 6.16
CA GLU A 133 -7.99 2.23 6.22
C GLU A 133 -6.47 2.24 6.39
N CYS A 134 -5.75 2.87 5.47
CA CYS A 134 -4.30 3.04 5.52
C CYS A 134 -3.93 4.52 5.64
N GLU A 135 -2.97 4.86 6.49
CA GLU A 135 -2.52 6.24 6.69
C GLU A 135 -1.00 6.36 6.84
N ILE A 136 -0.47 7.52 6.48
CA ILE A 136 0.92 7.91 6.77
C ILE A 136 0.94 8.53 8.17
N VAL A 137 1.62 7.87 9.11
CA VAL A 137 1.86 8.42 10.45
C VAL A 137 3.04 9.38 10.42
N HIS A 138 4.10 9.02 9.70
CA HIS A 138 5.28 9.85 9.51
C HIS A 138 6.00 9.47 8.22
N ALA A 139 6.53 10.46 7.49
CA ALA A 139 7.40 10.21 6.34
C ALA A 139 8.53 11.25 6.25
N GLY A 140 9.76 10.79 6.53
CA GLY A 140 10.99 11.53 6.29
C GLY A 140 11.68 11.10 4.99
N LYS A 141 12.88 11.63 4.73
CA LYS A 141 13.66 11.30 3.52
C LYS A 141 14.01 9.82 3.41
N ARG A 142 14.33 9.18 4.54
CA ARG A 142 14.82 7.80 4.60
C ARG A 142 13.85 6.81 5.24
N LEU A 143 13.05 7.24 6.21
CA LEU A 143 12.21 6.38 7.02
C LEU A 143 10.77 6.88 7.01
N ALA A 144 9.83 5.95 6.96
CA ALA A 144 8.42 6.22 7.11
C ALA A 144 7.78 5.19 8.03
N VAL A 145 6.71 5.62 8.70
CA VAL A 145 5.80 4.78 9.46
C VAL A 145 4.42 4.97 8.84
N THR A 146 3.83 3.88 8.38
CA THR A 146 2.45 3.83 7.91
C THR A 146 1.65 2.88 8.79
N LYS A 147 0.34 3.10 8.86
CA LYS A 147 -0.57 2.31 9.68
C LYS A 147 -1.74 1.81 8.86
N GLY A 148 -2.25 0.64 9.23
CA GLY A 148 -3.46 0.05 8.67
C GLY A 148 -4.45 -0.32 9.76
N THR A 149 -5.75 -0.18 9.49
CA THR A 149 -6.84 -0.72 10.33
C THR A 149 -7.86 -1.40 9.44
N MET A 150 -8.16 -2.68 9.71
CA MET A 150 -9.17 -3.45 9.00
C MET A 150 -10.41 -3.63 9.87
N LYS A 151 -11.58 -3.32 9.31
CA LYS A 151 -12.88 -3.35 9.99
C LYS A 151 -13.87 -4.16 9.17
N ARG A 152 -14.80 -4.86 9.82
CA ARG A 152 -15.96 -5.43 9.14
C ARG A 152 -16.87 -4.30 8.66
N LYS A 153 -17.31 -4.35 7.40
CA LYS A 153 -18.24 -3.37 6.84
C LYS A 153 -19.64 -3.50 7.46
N SER A 154 -19.99 -4.71 7.89
CA SER A 154 -21.30 -5.08 8.46
C SER A 154 -21.58 -4.41 9.80
N ASP A 155 -20.60 -4.36 10.71
CA ASP A 155 -20.77 -3.87 12.08
C ASP A 155 -19.72 -2.84 12.53
N GLY A 156 -18.73 -2.52 11.68
CA GLY A 156 -17.64 -1.61 12.01
C GLY A 156 -16.60 -2.18 12.99
N ALA A 157 -16.71 -3.45 13.39
CA ALA A 157 -15.81 -4.06 14.36
C ALA A 157 -14.39 -4.18 13.79
N ILE A 158 -13.41 -3.73 14.57
CA ILE A 158 -11.99 -3.86 14.20
C ILE A 158 -11.60 -5.34 14.24
N VAL A 159 -11.10 -5.82 13.10
CA VAL A 159 -10.60 -7.18 12.87
C VAL A 159 -9.12 -7.26 13.23
N SER A 160 -8.33 -6.32 12.71
CA SER A 160 -6.90 -6.25 12.95
C SER A 160 -6.37 -4.83 12.74
N THR A 161 -5.15 -4.59 13.20
CA THR A 161 -4.39 -3.35 12.94
C THR A 161 -2.97 -3.69 12.54
N CYS A 162 -2.30 -2.75 11.86
CA CYS A 162 -0.93 -2.91 11.42
C CYS A 162 -0.12 -1.63 11.61
N GLU A 163 1.14 -1.76 12.02
CA GLU A 163 2.18 -0.73 11.88
C GLU A 163 3.24 -1.24 10.89
N HIS A 164 3.62 -0.40 9.94
CA HIS A 164 4.56 -0.73 8.88
C HIS A 164 5.67 0.31 8.82
N ASN A 165 6.88 -0.12 9.17
CA ASN A 165 8.09 0.69 9.10
C ASN A 165 8.79 0.45 7.77
N LYS A 166 9.00 1.52 7.01
CA LYS A 166 9.59 1.46 5.67
C LYS A 166 10.92 2.22 5.60
N VAL A 167 11.75 1.81 4.65
CA VAL A 167 12.95 2.55 4.26
C VAL A 167 12.89 2.91 2.79
N ASN A 168 13.17 4.18 2.51
CA ASN A 168 13.23 4.69 1.15
C ASN A 168 14.51 4.17 0.48
N THR A 169 14.34 3.59 -0.70
CA THR A 169 15.43 3.07 -1.55
C THR A 169 15.50 3.80 -2.88
N ASP A 170 14.77 4.90 -3.03
CA ASP A 170 14.82 5.72 -4.22
C ASP A 170 16.27 6.18 -4.50
N PRO A 171 16.72 6.07 -5.75
CA PRO A 171 17.98 6.64 -6.20
C PRO A 171 18.02 8.15 -5.94
N GLU A 172 19.21 8.69 -5.64
CA GLU A 172 19.37 10.13 -5.50
C GLU A 172 18.97 10.86 -6.79
N VAL A 173 18.27 11.98 -6.64
CA VAL A 173 17.90 12.85 -7.76
C VAL A 173 19.11 13.73 -8.05
N GLY A 174 19.94 13.30 -9.00
CA GLY A 174 21.05 14.08 -9.54
C GLY A 174 22.03 14.62 -8.49
N ALA A 175 23.05 13.84 -8.12
CA ALA A 175 24.35 14.48 -7.95
C ALA A 175 24.71 15.04 -9.33
N LYS A 176 24.88 16.36 -9.44
CA LYS A 176 25.40 16.99 -10.66
C LYS A 176 26.61 16.18 -11.13
N MET A 177 26.62 15.76 -12.39
CA MET A 177 27.88 15.45 -13.07
C MET A 177 28.72 16.72 -13.14
#